data_AF-A0A1Z9PVT9-F1
#
_entry.id   AF-A0A1Z9PVT9-F1
#
_cell.length_a   1.000
_cell.length_b   1.000
_cell.length_c   1.000
_cell.angle_alpha   90.00
_cell.angle_beta   90.00
_cell.angle_gamma   90.00
#
_symmetry.space_group_name_H-M   'P 1'
#
loop_
_entity.id
_entity.type
_entity.pdbx_description
1 polymer ?
#
loop_
_entity_poly.entity_id
_entity_poly.type
_entity_poly.pdbx_seq_one_letter_code
_entity_poly.pdbx_strand_id
1 'polypeptide(L)'
;MIKKIKITILTIALVFTSFSFTDNYFEIAKNLDIFTTLYRELNNYYVDETDPGELMKTAIDKMLKSLDPYTNYIPESEIEDFKFMTTGQYGGIGAVITKRKDYVFINEP
;
A
#
# COMPACT_ATOMS: atom_id res chain seq x y z
N MET A 1 35.31 30.07 31.46
CA MET A 1 34.73 28.75 31.82
C MET A 1 33.32 28.54 31.27
N ILE A 2 32.40 29.49 31.40
CA ILE A 2 30.97 29.35 31.01
C ILE A 2 30.77 28.98 29.53
N LYS A 3 31.60 29.49 28.61
CA LYS A 3 31.50 29.20 27.16
C LYS A 3 31.80 27.73 26.81
N LYS A 4 32.72 27.08 27.54
CA LYS A 4 33.05 25.65 27.35
C LYS A 4 31.92 24.75 27.87
N ILE A 5 31.32 25.11 29.01
CA ILE A 5 30.18 24.39 29.59
C ILE A 5 28.96 24.43 28.66
N LYS A 6 28.67 25.58 28.03
CA LYS A 6 27.59 25.69 27.04
C LYS A 6 27.80 24.80 25.82
N ILE A 7 29.04 24.67 25.34
CA ILE A 7 29.38 23.79 24.21
C ILE A 7 29.18 22.32 24.59
N THR A 8 29.60 21.91 25.78
CA THR A 8 29.42 20.53 26.26
C THR A 8 27.94 20.16 26.46
N ILE A 9 27.12 21.09 26.94
CA ILE A 9 25.67 20.87 27.06
C ILE A 9 25.03 20.76 25.68
N LEU A 10 25.47 21.59 24.73
CA LEU A 10 24.96 21.55 23.36
C LEU A 10 25.33 20.23 22.64
N THR A 11 26.54 19.72 22.84
CA THR A 11 26.94 18.42 22.27
C THR A 11 26.22 17.25 22.93
N ILE A 12 26.00 17.29 24.24
CA ILE A 12 25.19 16.27 24.95
C ILE A 12 23.75 16.30 24.46
N ALA A 13 23.14 17.49 24.31
CA ALA A 13 21.79 17.62 23.78
C ALA A 13 21.69 17.08 22.35
N LEU A 14 22.68 17.37 21.50
CA LEU A 14 22.71 16.89 20.12
C LEU A 14 22.81 15.35 20.07
N VAL A 15 23.69 14.75 20.87
CA VAL A 15 23.82 13.29 20.96
C VAL A 15 22.53 12.66 21.49
N PHE A 16 21.91 13.24 22.51
CA PHE A 16 20.66 12.74 23.09
C PHE A 16 19.51 12.77 22.07
N THR A 17 19.44 13.81 21.23
CA THR A 17 18.45 13.86 20.15
C THR A 17 18.66 12.77 19.12
N SER A 18 19.90 12.43 18.77
CA SER A 18 20.19 11.37 17.79
C SER A 18 19.76 9.98 18.26
N PHE A 19 19.87 9.68 19.56
CA PHE A 19 19.46 8.38 20.13
C PHE A 19 17.94 8.16 20.08
N SER A 20 17.11 9.19 20.29
CA SER A 20 15.64 9.01 20.25
C SER A 20 15.08 8.70 18.86
N PHE A 21 15.79 9.04 17.77
CA PHE A 21 15.31 8.75 16.41
C PHE A 21 15.61 7.33 15.94
N THR A 22 16.65 6.65 16.47
CA THR A 22 17.07 5.34 15.96
C THR A 22 16.09 4.21 16.27
N ASP A 23 15.40 4.29 17.42
CA ASP A 23 14.59 3.17 17.93
C ASP A 23 13.40 2.85 17.02
N ASN A 24 12.68 3.86 16.52
CA ASN A 24 11.51 3.65 15.67
C ASN A 24 11.88 3.10 14.28
N TYR A 25 12.93 3.62 13.65
CA TYR A 25 13.37 3.13 12.34
C TYR A 25 13.90 1.69 12.42
N PHE A 26 14.59 1.36 13.51
CA PHE A 26 15.07 0.01 13.75
C PHE A 26 13.92 -1.00 13.85
N GLU A 27 12.88 -0.69 14.63
CA GLU A 27 11.72 -1.56 14.76
C GLU A 27 10.95 -1.72 13.43
N ILE A 28 10.81 -0.65 12.63
CA ILE A 28 10.17 -0.74 11.31
C ILE A 28 10.98 -1.67 10.38
N ALA A 29 12.29 -1.48 10.29
CA ALA A 29 13.14 -2.29 9.42
C ALA A 29 13.09 -3.78 9.81
N LYS A 30 13.13 -4.07 11.11
CA LYS A 30 13.02 -5.42 11.65
C LYS A 30 11.68 -6.08 11.30
N ASN A 31 10.56 -5.37 11.49
CA ASN A 31 9.23 -5.92 11.18
C ASN A 31 9.04 -6.14 9.67
N LEU A 32 9.62 -5.27 8.83
CA LEU A 32 9.59 -5.45 7.37
C LEU A 32 10.38 -6.68 6.92
N ASP A 33 11.53 -6.94 7.54
CA ASP A 33 12.34 -8.12 7.27
C ASP A 33 11.60 -9.42 7.66
N ILE A 34 10.98 -9.44 8.83
CA ILE A 34 10.13 -10.55 9.29
C ILE A 34 8.99 -10.79 8.30
N PHE A 35 8.28 -9.73 7.90
CA PHE A 35 7.16 -9.83 6.96
C PHE A 35 7.62 -10.37 5.60
N THR A 36 8.70 -9.83 5.05
CA THR A 36 9.25 -10.25 3.75
C THR A 36 9.69 -11.71 3.78
N THR A 37 10.33 -12.12 4.88
CA THR A 37 10.73 -13.50 5.10
C THR A 37 9.51 -14.42 5.16
N LEU A 38 8.51 -14.10 5.98
CA LEU A 38 7.29 -14.88 6.10
C LEU A 38 6.56 -15.01 4.75
N TYR A 39 6.43 -13.90 4.02
CA TYR A 39 5.77 -13.86 2.73
C TYR A 39 6.48 -14.76 1.70
N ARG A 40 7.82 -14.71 1.66
CA ARG A 40 8.63 -15.57 0.79
C ARG A 40 8.55 -17.05 1.16
N GLU A 41 8.63 -17.37 2.45
CA GLU A 41 8.54 -18.75 2.93
C GLU A 41 7.15 -19.34 2.64
N LEU A 42 6.09 -18.57 2.86
CA LEU A 42 4.73 -18.98 2.53
C LEU A 42 4.59 -19.25 1.03
N ASN A 43 5.05 -18.35 0.16
CA ASN A 43 4.95 -18.53 -1.28
C ASN A 43 5.78 -19.72 -1.82
N ASN A 44 6.87 -20.09 -1.14
CA ASN A 44 7.78 -21.16 -1.60
C ASN A 44 7.44 -22.54 -1.05
N TYR A 45 6.86 -22.61 0.15
CA TYR A 45 6.69 -23.88 0.88
C TYR A 45 5.24 -24.23 1.17
N TYR A 46 4.28 -23.37 0.82
CA TYR A 46 2.87 -23.72 0.95
C TYR A 46 2.49 -24.81 -0.06
N VAL A 47 1.56 -25.67 0.35
CA VAL A 47 1.18 -26.88 -0.40
C VAL A 47 0.40 -26.58 -1.67
N ASP A 48 -0.42 -25.53 -1.63
CA ASP A 48 -1.26 -25.10 -2.74
C ASP A 48 -0.66 -23.89 -3.45
N GLU A 49 -1.08 -23.68 -4.70
CA GLU A 49 -0.72 -22.48 -5.44
C GLU A 49 -1.29 -21.24 -4.75
N THR A 50 -0.41 -20.30 -4.41
CA THR A 50 -0.78 -19.02 -3.80
C THR A 50 -0.72 -17.90 -4.83
N ASP A 51 -1.72 -17.02 -4.84
CA ASP A 51 -1.65 -15.75 -5.57
C ASP A 51 -0.92 -14.70 -4.70
N PRO A 52 0.32 -14.30 -5.06
CA PRO A 52 1.07 -13.34 -4.26
C PRO A 52 0.37 -11.96 -4.23
N GLY A 53 -0.25 -11.55 -5.34
CA GLY A 53 -0.97 -10.28 -5.45
C GLY A 53 -2.16 -10.23 -4.50
N GLU A 54 -2.97 -11.29 -4.47
CA GLU A 54 -4.12 -11.39 -3.57
C GLU A 54 -3.70 -11.45 -2.10
N LEU A 55 -2.62 -12.19 -1.78
CA LEU A 55 -2.08 -12.25 -0.42
C LEU A 55 -1.59 -10.89 0.07
N MET A 56 -0.87 -10.15 -0.77
CA MET A 56 -0.40 -8.81 -0.42
C MET A 56 -1.56 -7.84 -0.21
N LYS A 57 -2.53 -7.85 -1.14
CA LYS A 57 -3.75 -7.03 -1.02
C LYS A 57 -4.48 -7.32 0.29
N THR A 58 -4.67 -8.60 0.60
CA THR A 58 -5.34 -9.02 1.84
C THR A 58 -4.59 -8.55 3.07
N ALA A 59 -3.25 -8.66 3.10
CA ALA A 59 -2.45 -8.18 4.22
C ALA A 59 -2.63 -6.65 4.42
N ILE A 60 -2.56 -5.86 3.35
CA ILE A 60 -2.77 -4.41 3.40
C ILE A 60 -4.18 -4.07 3.87
N ASP A 61 -5.21 -4.71 3.30
CA ASP A 61 -6.61 -4.47 3.67
C ASP A 61 -6.87 -4.77 5.16
N LYS A 62 -6.27 -5.82 5.70
CA LYS A 62 -6.38 -6.14 7.14
C LYS A 62 -5.64 -5.14 8.02
N MET A 63 -4.48 -4.64 7.59
CA MET A 63 -3.77 -3.59 8.32
C MET A 63 -4.59 -2.30 8.34
N LEU A 64 -5.12 -1.87 7.19
CA LEU A 64 -5.91 -0.63 7.06
C LEU A 64 -7.23 -0.69 7.83
N LYS A 65 -7.91 -1.84 7.81
CA LYS A 65 -9.17 -2.04 8.56
C LYS A 65 -9.02 -1.81 10.06
N SER A 66 -7.82 -2.03 10.61
CA SER A 66 -7.54 -1.78 12.03
C SER A 66 -7.35 -0.30 12.36
N LEU A 67 -6.99 0.52 11.36
CA LEU A 67 -6.72 1.94 11.51
C LEU A 67 -8.02 2.75 11.39
N ASP A 68 -8.73 2.60 10.27
CA ASP A 68 -9.98 3.31 10.01
C ASP A 68 -10.79 2.64 8.86
N PRO A 69 -12.12 2.88 8.76
CA PRO A 69 -12.97 2.25 7.75
C PRO A 69 -12.98 2.97 6.38
N TYR A 70 -12.27 4.09 6.23
CA TYR A 70 -12.30 4.94 5.04
C TYR A 70 -11.04 4.82 4.18
N THR A 71 -9.92 4.42 4.77
CA THR A 71 -8.66 4.17 4.08
C THR A 71 -8.70 2.81 3.40
N ASN A 72 -8.68 2.81 2.07
CA ASN A 72 -8.69 1.62 1.25
C ASN A 72 -7.47 1.60 0.34
N TYR A 73 -6.90 0.41 0.13
CA TYR A 73 -5.84 0.18 -0.84
C TYR A 73 -6.45 -0.35 -2.14
N ILE A 74 -6.04 0.25 -3.27
CA ILE A 74 -6.45 -0.18 -4.61
C ILE A 74 -5.19 -0.67 -5.33
N PRO A 75 -5.10 -1.96 -5.69
CA PRO A 75 -3.97 -2.46 -6.46
C PRO A 75 -4.00 -1.90 -7.88
N GLU A 76 -2.82 -1.85 -8.52
CA GLU A 76 -2.69 -1.34 -9.90
C GLU A 76 -3.59 -2.09 -10.88
N SER A 77 -3.79 -3.40 -10.69
CA SER A 77 -4.68 -4.22 -11.51
C SER A 77 -6.16 -3.78 -11.49
N GLU A 78 -6.58 -3.06 -10.45
CA GLU A 78 -7.97 -2.59 -10.28
C GLU A 78 -8.10 -1.08 -10.50
N ILE A 79 -7.01 -0.39 -10.89
CA ILE A 79 -7.00 1.07 -10.95
C ILE A 79 -7.93 1.62 -12.03
N GLU A 80 -8.09 0.91 -13.14
CA GLU A 80 -8.95 1.32 -14.26
C GLU A 80 -10.42 1.28 -13.86
N ASP A 81 -10.85 0.18 -13.22
CA ASP A 81 -12.20 0.02 -12.70
C ASP A 81 -12.50 1.05 -11.61
N PHE A 82 -11.53 1.30 -10.72
CA PHE A 82 -11.68 2.32 -9.67
C PHE A 82 -11.82 3.74 -10.27
N LYS A 83 -11.01 4.07 -11.28
CA LYS A 83 -11.11 5.34 -12.02
C LYS A 83 -12.47 5.44 -12.72
N PHE A 84 -12.94 4.36 -13.34
CA PHE A 84 -14.26 4.31 -13.96
C PHE A 84 -15.37 4.60 -12.96
N MET A 85 -15.39 3.92 -11.81
CA MET A 85 -16.40 4.13 -10.76
C MET A 85 -16.38 5.56 -10.19
N THR A 86 -15.18 6.15 -10.05
CA THR A 86 -15.01 7.47 -9.43
C THR A 86 -15.33 8.61 -10.40
N THR A 87 -14.84 8.52 -11.63
CA THR A 87 -14.97 9.60 -12.63
C THR A 87 -16.24 9.48 -13.47
N GLY A 88 -16.82 8.27 -13.57
CA GLY A 88 -17.88 7.96 -14.51
C GLY A 88 -17.45 8.08 -15.98
N GLN A 89 -16.16 8.29 -16.25
CA GLN A 89 -15.63 8.43 -17.60
C GLN A 89 -15.30 7.05 -18.15
N TYR A 90 -16.20 6.55 -19.00
CA TYR A 90 -15.92 5.36 -19.80
C TYR A 90 -14.96 5.74 -20.94
N GLY A 91 -13.76 5.16 -20.95
CA GLY A 91 -12.89 5.13 -22.12
C GLY A 91 -13.48 4.18 -23.16
N GLY A 92 -14.58 4.57 -23.80
CA GLY A 92 -15.22 3.77 -24.84
C GLY A 92 -14.46 3.82 -26.15
N ILE A 93 -14.66 2.81 -27.00
CA ILE A 93 -14.15 2.78 -28.38
C ILE A 93 -14.88 3.76 -29.32
N GLY A 94 -15.77 4.62 -28.80
CA GLY A 94 -16.68 5.47 -29.59
C GLY A 94 -18.04 4.83 -29.90
N ALA A 95 -18.21 3.53 -29.63
CA ALA A 95 -19.37 2.80 -30.12
C ALA A 95 -20.60 2.82 -29.18
N VAL A 96 -21.77 3.11 -29.75
CA VAL A 96 -23.06 3.09 -29.03
C VAL A 96 -23.65 1.68 -29.06
N ILE A 97 -23.80 1.05 -27.90
CA ILE A 97 -24.39 -0.29 -27.77
C ILE A 97 -25.90 -0.17 -27.48
N THR A 98 -26.74 -0.87 -28.25
CA THR A 98 -28.19 -0.89 -28.08
C THR A 98 -28.71 -2.32 -27.95
N LYS A 99 -29.58 -2.59 -26.97
CA LYS A 99 -30.26 -3.88 -26.82
C LYS A 99 -31.61 -3.85 -27.54
N ARG A 100 -31.85 -4.78 -28.46
CA ARG A 100 -33.16 -4.97 -29.12
C ARG A 100 -33.59 -6.43 -28.95
N LYS A 101 -34.68 -6.64 -28.21
CA LYS A 101 -35.12 -7.97 -27.73
C LYS A 101 -34.01 -8.63 -26.89
N ASP A 102 -33.64 -9.88 -27.21
CA ASP A 102 -32.61 -10.64 -26.51
C ASP A 102 -31.21 -10.47 -27.09
N TYR A 103 -31.05 -9.62 -28.12
CA TYR A 103 -29.78 -9.44 -28.82
C TYR A 103 -29.19 -8.05 -28.57
N VAL A 104 -27.86 -8.02 -28.46
CA VAL A 104 -27.05 -6.81 -28.29
C VAL A 104 -26.52 -6.40 -29.67
N PHE A 105 -26.72 -5.14 -30.04
CA PHE A 105 -26.30 -4.55 -31.31
C PHE A 105 -25.35 -3.37 -31.07
N ILE A 106 -24.35 -3.22 -31.93
CA ILE A 106 -23.48 -2.04 -31.98
C ILE A 106 -24.04 -1.13 -33.07
N ASN A 107 -24.48 0.09 -32.71
CA ASN A 107 -25.25 0.95 -33.60
C ASN A 107 -24.34 1.76 -34.54
N GLU A 108 -23.23 2.31 -34.03
CA GLU A 108 -22.27 3.15 -34.78
C GLU A 108 -20.85 3.02 -34.18
N PRO A 109 -19.77 3.13 -34.99
CA PRO A 109 -18.39 3.26 -34.51
C PRO A 109 -18.07 4.66 -33.95
#